data_AF-A0A972Y597-F1
#
_entry.id   AF-A0A972Y597-F1
#
_cell.length_a   1.000
_cell.length_b   1.000
_cell.length_c   1.000
_cell.angle_alpha   90.00
_cell.angle_beta   90.00
_cell.angle_gamma   90.00
#
_symmetry.space_group_name_H-M   'P 1'
#
loop_
_entity.id
_entity.type
_entity.pdbx_description
1 polymer ?
#
loop_
_entity_poly.entity_id
_entity_poly.type
_entity_poly.pdbx_seq_one_letter_code
_entity_poly.pdbx_strand_id
1 'polypeptide(L)'
;MSVEAVSQLTADATQFEFSNPDVLALSGIGEYVISNATNIEQVWDITDRFNITSKPNDQGATFSFLANMGDERFYQAVATTDLFTPTIEGSPRVNNINIKGTVFQNSQGVFQDIDYLMVTPEFLASETNRLANYHIANGLNVKVVTLEDIYTEFNTGNADIAAIRNLVKYIYDNASAPENRVKYLCIFGDASYDYKDRINGNTNIAPTFHALDSYSLASGFMSDDFFVMMDPDEGALGQDDLMDLAVGRILADSPQQANQMISKILGYYQEEARGRWRNTLVFVSDDADDGDQGLQFGLDALADTIETERPFFNITKIHSDSFVQDSSPGGDRYPRVNQAMRDAIEVGALMVNYFGHGGEDGLAAERIFEKTDSQEINNICRNNLFVTITCEYTRFDNPERPTAGEFNFWNPTGGAVSLVTTTRQIFVSVGQSANQVFSEQLFAYGLSEYPTIAEALAATKNNVSVSANNGKVIFYIGDPAMKLAIAKPDIRLTHVNVMPISGPI
;
A
#
# COMPACT_ATOMS: atom_id res chain seq x y z
N MET A 1 0.71 15.35 -17.33
CA MET A 1 -0.18 15.21 -18.48
C MET A 1 -0.48 16.60 -19.00
N SER A 2 0.23 17.04 -20.02
CA SER A 2 -0.18 18.14 -20.89
C SER A 2 -1.22 17.58 -21.86
N VAL A 3 -2.29 18.32 -22.10
CA VAL A 3 -3.18 18.03 -23.23
C VAL A 3 -2.62 18.84 -24.39
N GLU A 4 -2.17 18.15 -25.43
CA GLU A 4 -1.70 18.79 -26.66
C GLU A 4 -2.88 18.90 -27.63
N ALA A 5 -3.10 20.09 -28.16
CA ALA A 5 -4.16 20.36 -29.12
C ALA A 5 -3.68 21.38 -30.15
N VAL A 6 -4.06 21.17 -31.41
CA VAL A 6 -3.83 22.16 -32.47
C VAL A 6 -4.72 23.37 -32.21
N SER A 7 -4.11 24.54 -32.05
CA SER A 7 -4.81 25.79 -31.78
C SER A 7 -4.20 26.95 -32.56
N GLN A 8 -4.97 28.02 -32.75
CA GLN A 8 -4.47 29.30 -33.25
C GLN A 8 -3.57 29.93 -32.18
N LEU A 9 -2.40 30.45 -32.56
CA LEU A 9 -1.54 31.20 -31.65
C LEU A 9 -2.17 32.56 -31.33
N THR A 10 -2.92 32.60 -30.23
CA THR A 10 -3.62 33.79 -29.73
C THR A 10 -3.24 33.98 -28.27
N ALA A 11 -2.62 35.11 -27.94
CA ALA A 11 -2.23 35.42 -26.57
C ALA A 11 -3.42 35.88 -25.72
N ASP A 12 -3.46 35.48 -24.45
CA ASP A 12 -4.53 35.77 -23.49
C ASP A 12 -4.02 36.42 -22.19
N ALA A 13 -2.96 37.23 -22.31
CA ALA A 13 -2.23 37.90 -21.22
C ALA A 13 -1.43 36.98 -20.27
N THR A 14 -1.39 35.67 -20.55
CA THR A 14 -0.52 34.70 -19.87
C THR A 14 0.64 34.26 -20.77
N GLN A 15 1.67 33.67 -20.16
CA GLN A 15 2.72 32.96 -20.90
C GLN A 15 2.16 31.63 -21.43
N PHE A 16 2.58 31.18 -22.61
CA PHE A 16 2.20 29.86 -23.11
C PHE A 16 3.31 29.21 -23.93
N GLU A 17 3.43 27.89 -23.79
CA GLU A 17 4.31 27.05 -24.60
C GLU A 17 3.59 26.61 -25.88
N PHE A 18 4.31 26.52 -26.99
CA PHE A 18 3.81 25.97 -28.24
C PHE A 18 4.91 25.28 -29.06
N SER A 19 4.51 24.23 -29.76
CA SER A 19 5.29 23.57 -30.81
C SER A 19 4.37 23.25 -31.99
N ASN A 20 4.94 22.79 -33.10
CA ASN A 20 4.16 22.29 -34.23
C ASN A 20 4.87 21.08 -34.85
N PRO A 21 4.43 19.85 -34.56
CA PRO A 21 5.08 18.64 -35.08
C PRO A 21 4.91 18.49 -36.61
N ASP A 22 3.89 19.11 -37.21
CA ASP A 22 3.64 19.01 -38.66
C ASP A 22 4.77 19.66 -39.49
N VAL A 23 5.59 20.53 -38.88
CA VAL A 23 6.73 21.17 -39.58
C VAL A 23 7.82 20.16 -39.96
N LEU A 24 7.85 18.97 -39.35
CA LEU A 24 8.79 17.89 -39.69
C LEU A 24 8.62 17.42 -41.15
N ALA A 25 7.40 17.52 -41.69
CA ALA A 25 7.11 17.16 -43.08
C ALA A 25 7.36 18.31 -44.08
N LEU A 26 7.74 19.49 -43.59
CA LEU A 26 7.94 20.70 -44.37
C LEU A 26 9.44 20.99 -44.56
N SER A 27 9.76 21.90 -45.47
CA SER A 27 11.14 22.37 -45.69
C SER A 27 11.16 23.87 -45.96
N GLY A 28 12.31 24.51 -45.74
CA GLY A 28 12.48 25.95 -45.92
C GLY A 28 12.20 26.76 -44.66
N ILE A 29 11.73 28.00 -44.84
CA ILE A 29 11.46 28.94 -43.74
C ILE A 29 9.94 29.13 -43.64
N GLY A 30 9.39 28.92 -42.45
CA GLY A 30 8.00 29.22 -42.12
C GLY A 30 7.90 30.41 -41.16
N GLU A 31 6.72 31.02 -41.11
CA GLU A 31 6.42 32.13 -40.22
C GLU A 31 5.40 31.67 -39.17
N TYR A 32 5.73 31.93 -37.90
CA TYR A 32 4.75 31.86 -36.81
C TYR A 32 4.17 33.25 -36.59
N VAL A 33 2.86 33.33 -36.42
CA VAL A 33 2.14 34.59 -36.16
C VAL A 33 1.30 34.43 -34.91
N ILE A 34 1.64 35.18 -33.87
CA ILE A 34 0.89 35.29 -32.63
C ILE A 34 -0.01 36.51 -32.71
N SER A 35 -1.31 36.29 -32.58
CA SER A 35 -2.31 37.36 -32.51
C SER A 35 -2.53 37.80 -31.05
N ASN A 36 -3.01 39.05 -30.86
CA ASN A 36 -3.21 39.67 -29.55
C ASN A 36 -1.94 39.75 -28.68
N ALA A 37 -0.78 39.85 -29.32
CA ALA A 37 0.54 39.69 -28.70
C ALA A 37 1.05 40.93 -27.95
N THR A 38 0.20 41.94 -27.69
CA THR A 38 0.62 43.21 -27.04
C THR A 38 1.34 43.01 -25.71
N ASN A 39 0.97 41.95 -24.97
CA ASN A 39 1.55 41.60 -23.68
C ASN A 39 2.62 40.51 -23.78
N ILE A 40 2.99 40.08 -24.98
CA ILE A 40 4.07 39.12 -25.22
C ILE A 40 5.31 39.92 -25.62
N GLU A 41 6.30 40.04 -24.75
CA GLU A 41 7.50 40.81 -25.03
C GLU A 41 8.49 40.03 -25.89
N GLN A 42 8.53 38.70 -25.74
CA GLN A 42 9.48 37.84 -26.44
C GLN A 42 8.91 36.45 -26.69
N VAL A 43 9.45 35.77 -27.70
CA VAL A 43 9.33 34.32 -27.87
C VAL A 43 10.71 33.71 -27.68
N TRP A 44 10.81 32.74 -26.78
CA TRP A 44 12.04 31.99 -26.52
C TRP A 44 11.99 30.65 -27.25
N ASP A 45 13.07 30.28 -27.93
CA ASP A 45 13.29 28.91 -28.38
C ASP A 45 13.90 28.12 -27.22
N ILE A 46 13.11 27.20 -26.68
CA ILE A 46 13.43 26.37 -25.51
C ILE A 46 13.72 24.92 -25.88
N THR A 47 13.90 24.63 -27.18
CA THR A 47 14.21 23.28 -27.68
C THR A 47 15.46 22.69 -27.01
N ASP A 48 16.45 23.55 -26.73
CA ASP A 48 17.59 23.22 -25.87
C ASP A 48 17.58 24.12 -24.62
N ARG A 49 17.20 23.52 -23.49
CA ARG A 49 17.12 24.22 -22.18
C ARG A 49 18.44 24.86 -21.72
N PHE A 50 19.58 24.48 -22.30
CA PHE A 50 20.89 25.05 -21.97
C PHE A 50 21.32 26.17 -22.93
N ASN A 51 20.65 26.31 -24.08
CA ASN A 51 21.00 27.26 -25.13
C ASN A 51 19.76 28.03 -25.64
N ILE A 52 19.03 28.64 -24.71
CA ILE A 52 17.82 29.40 -25.01
C ILE A 52 18.16 30.63 -25.86
N THR A 53 17.44 30.82 -26.97
CA THR A 53 17.51 32.04 -27.79
C THR A 53 16.16 32.75 -27.79
N SER A 54 16.13 34.05 -28.07
CA SER A 54 14.87 34.81 -28.06
C SER A 54 14.68 35.67 -29.31
N LYS A 55 13.40 35.91 -29.63
CA LYS A 55 12.93 36.88 -30.60
C LYS A 55 12.12 37.95 -29.86
N PRO A 56 12.47 39.24 -29.96
CA PRO A 56 11.69 40.31 -29.34
C PRO A 56 10.44 40.64 -30.16
N ASN A 57 9.36 41.02 -29.48
CA ASN A 57 8.16 41.53 -30.12
C ASN A 57 8.27 43.05 -30.36
N ASP A 58 8.77 43.41 -31.54
CA ASP A 58 8.85 44.81 -31.96
C ASP A 58 7.55 45.31 -32.63
N GLN A 59 6.58 44.41 -32.90
CA GLN A 59 5.39 44.68 -33.73
C GLN A 59 4.08 44.83 -32.93
N GLY A 60 4.12 44.67 -31.61
CA GLY A 60 3.01 44.95 -30.70
C GLY A 60 1.90 43.90 -30.80
N ALA A 61 0.72 44.28 -31.27
CA ALA A 61 -0.49 43.45 -31.21
C ALA A 61 -0.45 42.18 -32.09
N THR A 62 0.40 42.16 -33.11
CA THR A 62 0.67 40.98 -33.94
C THR A 62 2.17 40.73 -33.93
N PHE A 63 2.58 39.60 -33.38
CA PHE A 63 3.99 39.24 -33.30
C PHE A 63 4.28 38.09 -34.25
N SER A 64 5.16 38.33 -35.24
CA SER A 64 5.64 37.26 -36.12
C SER A 64 7.14 37.05 -36.04
N PHE A 65 7.56 35.80 -36.25
CA PHE A 65 8.96 35.43 -36.38
C PHE A 65 9.13 34.25 -37.34
N LEU A 66 10.30 34.21 -37.98
CA LEU A 66 10.66 33.16 -38.91
C LEU A 66 11.40 32.02 -38.21
N ALA A 67 11.09 30.79 -38.60
CA ALA A 67 11.74 29.58 -38.14
C ALA A 67 12.04 28.65 -39.31
N ASN A 68 13.11 27.86 -39.19
CA ASN A 68 13.38 26.79 -40.16
C ASN A 68 12.38 25.65 -39.94
N MET A 69 11.80 25.17 -41.03
CA MET A 69 10.96 23.98 -41.07
C MET A 69 11.83 22.73 -41.27
N GLY A 70 11.28 21.56 -40.97
CA GLY A 70 11.98 20.27 -41.03
C GLY A 70 12.52 19.79 -39.68
N ASP A 71 12.57 20.66 -38.67
CA ASP A 71 12.92 20.33 -37.28
C ASP A 71 11.81 20.85 -36.35
N GLU A 72 11.26 19.98 -35.50
CA GLU A 72 10.34 20.42 -34.45
C GLU A 72 11.09 21.22 -33.38
N ARG A 73 10.51 22.36 -33.00
CA ARG A 73 11.05 23.27 -31.99
C ARG A 73 9.97 23.60 -30.96
N PHE A 74 10.41 23.77 -29.72
CA PHE A 74 9.56 24.16 -28.60
C PHE A 74 9.79 25.64 -28.30
N TYR A 75 8.71 26.41 -28.26
CA TYR A 75 8.75 27.85 -28.02
C TYR A 75 7.96 28.24 -26.79
N GLN A 76 8.46 29.22 -26.05
CA GLN A 76 7.74 29.87 -24.94
C GLN A 76 7.43 31.32 -25.34
N ALA A 77 6.16 31.67 -25.46
CA ALA A 77 5.73 33.05 -25.48
C ALA A 77 5.81 33.62 -24.05
N VAL A 78 6.61 34.67 -23.87
CA VAL A 78 6.90 35.24 -22.56
C VAL A 78 6.08 36.51 -22.37
N ALA A 79 5.30 36.53 -21.29
CA ALA A 79 4.61 37.70 -20.76
C ALA A 79 5.23 38.08 -19.41
N THR A 80 5.88 39.25 -19.31
CA THR A 80 6.55 39.66 -18.06
C THR A 80 5.60 39.85 -16.89
N THR A 81 4.31 40.08 -17.18
CA THR A 81 3.24 40.18 -16.19
C THR A 81 2.84 38.85 -15.54
N ASP A 82 3.30 37.73 -16.10
CA ASP A 82 2.90 36.38 -15.68
C ASP A 82 4.11 35.52 -15.29
N LEU A 83 5.22 36.15 -14.87
CA LEU A 83 6.40 35.42 -14.41
C LEU A 83 6.16 34.78 -13.04
N PHE A 84 6.53 33.51 -12.91
CA PHE A 84 6.58 32.85 -11.60
C PHE A 84 7.61 33.54 -10.71
N THR A 85 7.20 33.88 -9.50
CA THR A 85 8.12 34.41 -8.47
C THR A 85 8.56 33.26 -7.59
N PRO A 86 9.88 33.05 -7.36
CA PRO A 86 10.34 32.03 -6.45
C PRO A 86 9.82 32.32 -5.03
N THR A 87 9.22 31.33 -4.40
CA THR A 87 8.83 31.39 -3.00
C THR A 87 9.99 30.91 -2.13
N ILE A 88 10.20 31.60 -1.01
CA ILE A 88 11.07 31.10 0.06
C ILE A 88 10.14 30.49 1.09
N GLU A 89 10.27 29.20 1.34
CA GLU A 89 9.50 28.56 2.40
C GLU A 89 9.85 29.15 3.78
N GLY A 90 8.90 29.07 4.71
CA GLY A 90 9.05 29.67 6.05
C GLY A 90 10.26 29.16 6.85
N SER A 91 10.86 28.03 6.45
CA SER A 91 12.04 27.45 7.10
C SER A 91 13.11 27.02 6.07
N PRO A 92 13.92 27.96 5.54
CA PRO A 92 14.91 27.66 4.49
C PRO A 92 16.15 26.89 5.01
N ARG A 93 16.17 26.49 6.29
CA ARG A 93 17.32 25.88 6.93
C ARG A 93 17.12 24.36 6.99
N VAL A 94 17.91 23.64 6.20
CA VAL A 94 18.00 22.19 6.27
C VAL A 94 18.88 21.80 7.47
N ASN A 95 18.38 20.92 8.33
CA ASN A 95 19.15 20.39 9.43
C ASN A 95 20.30 19.52 8.91
N ASN A 96 21.45 19.54 9.57
CA ASN A 96 22.53 18.61 9.25
C ASN A 96 22.14 17.23 9.79
N ILE A 97 21.79 16.33 8.88
CA ILE A 97 21.37 14.95 9.16
C ILE A 97 22.47 14.01 8.67
N ASN A 98 22.60 12.83 9.28
CA ASN A 98 23.58 11.82 8.90
C ASN A 98 23.03 10.41 9.10
N ILE A 99 21.89 10.09 8.47
CA ILE A 99 21.27 8.76 8.59
C ILE A 99 22.28 7.68 8.20
N LYS A 100 23.00 7.86 7.09
CA LYS A 100 23.99 6.88 6.60
C LYS A 100 25.06 6.56 7.66
N GLY A 101 25.53 7.55 8.41
CA GLY A 101 26.53 7.34 9.46
C GLY A 101 25.99 6.80 10.78
N THR A 102 24.71 7.03 11.10
CA THR A 102 24.14 6.75 12.43
C THR A 102 23.12 5.61 12.47
N VAL A 103 22.55 5.21 11.34
CA VAL A 103 21.41 4.27 11.32
C VAL A 103 21.78 2.91 11.92
N PHE A 104 23.00 2.42 11.68
CA PHE A 104 23.54 1.19 12.26
C PHE A 104 24.14 1.36 13.66
N GLN A 105 24.14 2.56 14.24
CA GLN A 105 24.69 2.76 15.57
C GLN A 105 23.63 2.48 16.64
N ASN A 106 23.95 1.67 17.63
CA ASN A 106 23.14 1.54 18.84
C ASN A 106 23.34 2.76 19.76
N SER A 107 22.68 2.76 20.93
CA SER A 107 22.77 3.87 21.90
C SER A 107 24.19 4.13 22.46
N GLN A 108 25.13 3.21 22.25
CA GLN A 108 26.54 3.34 22.63
C GLN A 108 27.45 3.71 21.46
N GLY A 109 26.90 3.94 20.27
CA GLY A 109 27.68 4.24 19.06
C GLY A 109 28.32 3.01 18.41
N VAL A 110 27.90 1.80 18.78
CA VAL A 110 28.44 0.54 18.24
C VAL A 110 27.57 0.05 17.08
N PHE A 111 28.21 -0.47 16.03
CA PHE A 111 27.51 -1.05 14.89
C PHE A 111 26.59 -2.22 15.32
N GLN A 112 25.36 -2.21 14.82
CA GLN A 112 24.36 -3.24 15.02
C GLN A 112 23.45 -3.32 13.79
N ASP A 113 23.31 -4.52 13.21
CA ASP A 113 22.41 -4.80 12.09
C ASP A 113 20.95 -4.58 12.47
N ILE A 114 20.15 -4.11 11.53
CA ILE A 114 18.76 -3.70 11.75
C ILE A 114 17.84 -4.82 11.32
N ASP A 115 16.97 -5.31 12.21
CA ASP A 115 15.97 -6.32 11.86
C ASP A 115 14.72 -5.68 11.25
N TYR A 116 14.34 -4.51 11.75
CA TYR A 116 13.06 -3.87 11.44
C TYR A 116 13.22 -2.36 11.26
N LEU A 117 12.97 -1.88 10.04
CA LEU A 117 12.86 -0.45 9.72
C LEU A 117 11.39 0.01 9.76
N MET A 118 11.13 1.09 10.49
CA MET A 118 9.86 1.81 10.48
C MET A 118 10.06 3.21 9.87
N VAL A 119 9.27 3.52 8.85
CA VAL A 119 9.26 4.81 8.15
C VAL A 119 7.95 5.52 8.47
N THR A 120 8.02 6.77 8.91
CA THR A 120 6.86 7.51 9.44
C THR A 120 7.04 9.02 9.21
N PRO A 121 6.00 9.82 9.00
CA PRO A 121 6.14 11.28 9.09
C PRO A 121 6.41 11.71 10.54
N GLU A 122 7.04 12.86 10.73
CA GLU A 122 7.40 13.38 12.07
C GLU A 122 6.18 13.45 13.01
N PHE A 123 5.02 13.86 12.50
CA PHE A 123 3.81 14.01 13.33
C PHE A 123 3.23 12.68 13.84
N LEU A 124 3.58 11.53 13.24
CA LEU A 124 3.19 10.19 13.69
C LEU A 124 4.28 9.50 14.52
N ALA A 125 5.48 10.07 14.61
CA ALA A 125 6.65 9.44 15.19
C ALA A 125 6.44 8.98 16.65
N SER A 126 5.65 9.70 17.45
CA SER A 126 5.34 9.29 18.83
C SER A 126 4.67 7.91 18.91
N GLU A 127 3.69 7.66 18.04
CA GLU A 127 2.95 6.39 18.02
C GLU A 127 3.76 5.28 17.33
N THR A 128 4.53 5.61 16.30
CA THR A 128 5.49 4.69 15.71
C THR A 128 6.52 4.21 16.73
N ASN A 129 7.07 5.13 17.54
CA ASN A 129 8.03 4.78 18.60
C ASN A 129 7.40 3.89 19.68
N ARG A 130 6.10 4.01 19.97
CA ARG A 130 5.40 3.07 20.88
C ARG A 130 5.44 1.64 20.35
N LEU A 131 5.17 1.42 19.06
CA LEU A 131 5.26 0.09 18.46
C LEU A 131 6.72 -0.39 18.39
N ALA A 132 7.66 0.49 18.02
CA ALA A 132 9.08 0.17 17.99
C ALA A 132 9.59 -0.32 19.36
N ASN A 133 9.22 0.38 20.44
CA ASN A 133 9.62 0.01 21.80
C ASN A 133 9.10 -1.38 22.22
N TYR A 134 7.89 -1.76 21.79
CA TYR A 134 7.38 -3.11 22.02
C TYR A 134 8.28 -4.16 21.34
N HIS A 135 8.63 -3.97 20.07
CA HIS A 135 9.47 -4.90 19.33
C HIS A 135 10.92 -4.96 19.83
N ILE A 136 11.48 -3.82 20.25
CA ILE A 136 12.79 -3.75 20.92
C ILE A 136 12.77 -4.57 22.22
N ALA A 137 11.72 -4.41 23.04
CA ALA A 137 11.55 -5.19 24.26
C ALA A 137 11.37 -6.70 24.00
N ASN A 138 10.98 -7.08 22.78
CA ASN A 138 10.79 -8.46 22.34
C ASN A 138 11.90 -8.97 21.40
N GLY A 139 13.05 -8.28 21.37
CA GLY A 139 14.29 -8.80 20.81
C GLY A 139 14.64 -8.42 19.38
N LEU A 140 13.87 -7.53 18.73
CA LEU A 140 14.24 -6.98 17.41
C LEU A 140 15.08 -5.71 17.54
N ASN A 141 16.10 -5.53 16.70
CA ASN A 141 16.72 -4.22 16.54
C ASN A 141 15.89 -3.35 15.58
N VAL A 142 15.15 -2.40 16.15
CA VAL A 142 14.22 -1.53 15.41
C VAL A 142 14.82 -0.15 15.19
N LYS A 143 14.67 0.39 13.99
CA LYS A 143 14.98 1.79 13.67
C LYS A 143 13.74 2.51 13.16
N VAL A 144 13.44 3.66 13.76
CA VAL A 144 12.42 4.59 13.28
C VAL A 144 13.14 5.73 12.57
N VAL A 145 12.77 6.00 11.33
CA VAL A 145 13.32 7.11 10.54
C VAL A 145 12.17 7.92 9.94
N THR A 146 12.25 9.24 10.02
CA THR A 146 11.18 10.10 9.53
C THR A 146 11.27 10.35 8.03
N LEU A 147 10.12 10.52 7.36
CA LEU A 147 10.07 10.82 5.93
C LEU A 147 10.85 12.10 5.59
N GLU A 148 10.74 13.12 6.44
CA GLU A 148 11.42 14.40 6.32
C GLU A 148 12.95 14.23 6.32
N ASP A 149 13.48 13.38 7.23
CA ASP A 149 14.90 13.09 7.30
C ASP A 149 15.36 12.25 6.10
N ILE A 150 14.54 11.29 5.66
CA ILE A 150 14.80 10.46 4.47
C ILE A 150 14.93 11.34 3.23
N TYR A 151 13.95 12.21 2.98
CA TYR A 151 13.97 13.10 1.81
C TYR A 151 15.19 14.01 1.85
N THR A 152 15.54 14.53 3.02
CA THR A 152 16.73 15.38 3.18
C THR A 152 18.02 14.66 2.79
N GLU A 153 18.23 13.43 3.28
CA GLU A 153 19.50 12.70 3.10
C GLU A 153 19.59 11.91 1.78
N PHE A 154 18.45 11.44 1.25
CA PHE A 154 18.40 10.56 0.08
C PHE A 154 17.80 11.21 -1.17
N ASN A 155 17.24 12.42 -1.08
CA ASN A 155 16.70 13.16 -2.24
C ASN A 155 16.73 14.70 -2.11
N THR A 156 17.73 15.24 -1.41
CA THR A 156 17.96 16.70 -1.27
C THR A 156 16.75 17.50 -0.76
N GLY A 157 15.88 16.87 0.03
CA GLY A 157 14.70 17.47 0.65
C GLY A 157 13.41 17.32 -0.15
N ASN A 158 13.45 16.83 -1.40
CA ASN A 158 12.24 16.64 -2.20
C ASN A 158 11.55 15.32 -1.84
N ALA A 159 10.23 15.36 -1.67
CA ALA A 159 9.42 14.16 -1.47
C ALA A 159 9.45 13.29 -2.74
N ASP A 160 9.98 12.07 -2.62
CA ASP A 160 10.04 11.08 -3.70
C ASP A 160 10.12 9.67 -3.12
N ILE A 161 9.35 8.73 -3.69
CA ILE A 161 9.33 7.33 -3.26
C ILE A 161 10.70 6.65 -3.39
N ALA A 162 11.53 7.05 -4.35
CA ALA A 162 12.87 6.52 -4.54
C ALA A 162 13.78 6.87 -3.35
N ALA A 163 13.54 7.97 -2.63
CA ALA A 163 14.29 8.30 -1.42
C ALA A 163 14.10 7.24 -0.33
N ILE A 164 12.84 6.80 -0.14
CA ILE A 164 12.47 5.74 0.80
C ILE A 164 13.13 4.43 0.37
N ARG A 165 12.97 4.04 -0.89
CA ARG A 165 13.60 2.82 -1.44
C ARG A 165 15.13 2.86 -1.29
N ASN A 166 15.77 4.01 -1.54
CA ASN A 166 17.21 4.18 -1.43
C ASN A 166 17.70 4.03 0.01
N LEU A 167 16.92 4.47 1.02
CA LEU A 167 17.23 4.17 2.42
C LEU A 167 17.14 2.67 2.69
N VAL A 168 16.06 2.01 2.26
CA VAL A 168 15.87 0.56 2.48
C VAL A 168 17.03 -0.21 1.83
N LYS A 169 17.36 0.10 0.57
CA LYS A 169 18.47 -0.50 -0.16
C LYS A 169 19.82 -0.21 0.50
N TYR A 170 20.04 1.01 0.99
CA TYR A 170 21.24 1.34 1.75
C TYR A 170 21.38 0.46 2.99
N ILE A 171 20.31 0.25 3.75
CA ILE A 171 20.34 -0.63 4.93
C ILE A 171 20.56 -2.09 4.52
N TYR A 172 19.88 -2.56 3.48
CA TYR A 172 19.98 -3.93 2.96
C TYR A 172 21.41 -4.26 2.49
N ASP A 173 22.04 -3.37 1.74
CA ASP A 173 23.37 -3.59 1.15
C ASP A 173 24.51 -3.43 2.17
N ASN A 174 24.28 -2.75 3.31
CA ASN A 174 25.29 -2.46 4.34
C ASN A 174 25.14 -3.33 5.61
N ALA A 175 24.30 -4.36 5.59
CA ALA A 175 24.28 -5.37 6.63
C ALA A 175 25.65 -6.08 6.76
N SER A 176 26.01 -6.51 7.97
CA SER A 176 27.31 -7.16 8.21
C SER A 176 27.50 -8.48 7.46
N ALA A 177 26.40 -9.17 7.17
CA ALA A 177 26.34 -10.40 6.39
C ALA A 177 24.92 -10.54 5.76
N PRO A 178 24.77 -11.31 4.67
CA PRO A 178 23.46 -11.51 4.01
C PRO A 178 22.35 -12.00 4.94
N GLU A 179 22.65 -12.88 5.89
CA GLU A 179 21.70 -13.41 6.88
C GLU A 179 21.23 -12.37 7.93
N ASN A 180 21.96 -11.26 8.05
CA ASN A 180 21.67 -10.15 8.97
C ASN A 180 20.98 -8.97 8.27
N ARG A 181 20.57 -9.15 7.00
CA ARG A 181 19.81 -8.13 6.28
C ARG A 181 18.49 -7.82 6.98
N VAL A 182 18.05 -6.58 6.82
CA VAL A 182 16.76 -6.10 7.32
C VAL A 182 15.63 -6.98 6.80
N LYS A 183 14.72 -7.36 7.70
CA LYS A 183 13.65 -8.34 7.43
C LYS A 183 12.29 -7.70 7.25
N TYR A 184 12.07 -6.56 7.90
CA TYR A 184 10.78 -5.90 7.95
C TYR A 184 10.89 -4.42 7.60
N LEU A 185 9.99 -3.95 6.74
CA LEU A 185 9.71 -2.54 6.50
C LEU A 185 8.28 -2.23 6.90
N CYS A 186 8.08 -1.27 7.80
CA CYS A 186 6.74 -0.76 8.11
C CYS A 186 6.61 0.71 7.75
N ILE A 187 5.58 1.03 6.96
CA ILE A 187 5.29 2.38 6.52
C ILE A 187 4.07 2.90 7.29
N PHE A 188 4.19 4.07 7.88
CA PHE A 188 3.11 4.72 8.62
C PHE A 188 2.55 5.89 7.83
N GLY A 189 1.25 5.85 7.58
CA GLY A 189 0.53 6.87 6.82
C GLY A 189 -0.28 6.28 5.69
N ASP A 190 -1.36 6.96 5.39
CA ASP A 190 -2.12 6.73 4.17
C ASP A 190 -1.36 7.23 2.93
N ALA A 191 -1.84 6.86 1.74
CA ALA A 191 -1.29 7.27 0.46
C ALA A 191 -2.33 8.00 -0.37
N SER A 192 -1.92 8.57 -1.50
CA SER A 192 -2.85 9.20 -2.43
C SER A 192 -2.37 9.06 -3.87
N TYR A 193 -3.32 8.99 -4.80
CA TYR A 193 -3.03 9.19 -6.22
C TYR A 193 -2.54 10.62 -6.52
N ASP A 194 -2.81 11.60 -5.64
CA ASP A 194 -2.49 13.01 -5.84
C ASP A 194 -1.21 13.45 -5.13
N TYR A 195 -0.09 13.19 -5.80
CA TYR A 195 1.24 13.60 -5.37
C TYR A 195 1.47 15.11 -5.38
N LYS A 196 0.61 15.88 -6.05
CA LYS A 196 0.80 17.32 -6.27
C LYS A 196 -0.12 18.19 -5.43
N ASP A 197 -0.87 17.57 -4.52
CA ASP A 197 -1.73 18.25 -3.56
C ASP A 197 -2.72 19.23 -4.23
N ARG A 198 -3.42 18.72 -5.23
CA ARG A 198 -4.39 19.43 -6.07
C ARG A 198 -5.83 19.28 -5.57
N ILE A 199 -6.14 18.17 -4.90
CA ILE A 199 -7.45 17.92 -4.30
C ILE A 199 -7.50 18.45 -2.86
N ASN A 200 -8.70 18.76 -2.38
CA ASN A 200 -8.89 19.13 -0.98
C ASN A 200 -8.89 17.90 -0.08
N GLY A 201 -8.28 18.00 1.09
CA GLY A 201 -8.28 16.89 2.07
C GLY A 201 -7.44 15.70 1.63
N ASN A 202 -6.39 15.95 0.84
CA ASN A 202 -5.44 14.92 0.41
C ASN A 202 -4.80 14.20 1.61
N THR A 203 -4.67 12.87 1.53
CA THR A 203 -4.07 12.01 2.56
C THR A 203 -2.75 11.38 2.09
N ASN A 204 -1.98 12.07 1.24
CA ASN A 204 -0.65 11.61 0.79
C ASN A 204 0.44 11.72 1.88
N ILE A 205 0.26 11.01 2.98
CA ILE A 205 1.10 11.12 4.17
C ILE A 205 2.38 10.32 4.01
N ALA A 206 2.28 9.08 3.52
CA ALA A 206 3.40 8.24 3.17
C ALA A 206 3.18 7.68 1.77
N PRO A 207 3.91 8.14 0.75
CA PRO A 207 3.64 7.78 -0.63
C PRO A 207 3.88 6.29 -0.90
N THR A 208 3.34 5.80 -2.02
CA THR A 208 3.41 4.41 -2.48
C THR A 208 3.67 4.37 -3.98
N PHE A 209 4.30 3.34 -4.53
CA PHE A 209 4.51 3.33 -5.98
C PHE A 209 3.19 3.29 -6.73
N HIS A 210 3.06 4.07 -7.82
CA HIS A 210 1.95 3.98 -8.78
C HIS A 210 2.49 3.57 -10.15
N ALA A 211 1.83 2.59 -10.77
CA ALA A 211 2.14 2.16 -12.13
C ALA A 211 1.95 3.31 -13.13
N LEU A 212 2.83 3.38 -14.12
CA LEU A 212 2.76 4.40 -15.17
C LEU A 212 1.53 4.22 -16.08
N ASP A 213 1.11 2.97 -16.32
CA ASP A 213 -0.17 2.70 -16.96
C ASP A 213 -1.29 2.84 -15.93
N SER A 214 -2.01 3.97 -15.95
CA SER A 214 -2.99 4.33 -14.92
C SER A 214 -4.41 4.51 -15.45
N TYR A 215 -4.71 4.09 -16.69
CA TYR A 215 -6.01 4.33 -17.33
C TYR A 215 -7.02 3.18 -17.17
N SER A 216 -6.62 2.12 -16.47
CA SER A 216 -7.42 0.92 -16.25
C SER A 216 -7.28 0.46 -14.81
N LEU A 217 -8.39 0.03 -14.20
CA LEU A 217 -8.37 -0.56 -12.86
C LEU A 217 -7.75 -1.96 -12.83
N ALA A 218 -7.57 -2.58 -14.00
CA ALA A 218 -6.99 -3.91 -14.16
C ALA A 218 -5.48 -3.86 -14.44
N SER A 219 -4.98 -2.86 -15.17
CA SER A 219 -3.54 -2.71 -15.47
C SER A 219 -2.86 -1.62 -14.63
N GLY A 220 -3.60 -0.64 -14.15
CA GLY A 220 -3.11 0.35 -13.21
C GLY A 220 -3.16 -0.15 -11.78
N PHE A 221 -2.05 0.04 -11.07
CA PHE A 221 -1.91 -0.40 -9.69
C PHE A 221 -1.04 0.53 -8.87
N MET A 222 -1.10 0.30 -7.57
CA MET A 222 -0.20 0.85 -6.58
C MET A 222 0.50 -0.31 -5.85
N SER A 223 1.71 -0.11 -5.33
CA SER A 223 2.42 -1.16 -4.60
C SER A 223 3.47 -0.64 -3.64
N ASP A 224 3.51 -1.20 -2.42
CA ASP A 224 4.64 -1.01 -1.51
C ASP A 224 5.80 -1.99 -1.81
N ASP A 225 5.61 -2.94 -2.73
CA ASP A 225 6.66 -3.90 -3.14
C ASP A 225 7.89 -3.21 -3.70
N PHE A 226 7.70 -2.05 -4.34
CA PHE A 226 8.76 -1.20 -4.84
C PHE A 226 9.84 -0.93 -3.78
N PHE A 227 9.43 -0.76 -2.52
CA PHE A 227 10.35 -0.45 -1.43
C PHE A 227 11.17 -1.65 -0.95
N VAL A 228 10.84 -2.86 -1.40
CA VAL A 228 11.40 -4.12 -0.87
C VAL A 228 11.93 -5.10 -1.92
N MET A 229 12.00 -4.68 -3.18
CA MET A 229 12.74 -5.34 -4.27
C MET A 229 14.16 -4.75 -4.33
N MET A 230 15.15 -5.48 -3.82
CA MET A 230 16.50 -4.98 -3.53
C MET A 230 17.59 -5.49 -4.47
N ASP A 231 17.27 -6.45 -5.34
CA ASP A 231 18.24 -7.04 -6.27
C ASP A 231 18.68 -6.04 -7.35
N PRO A 232 19.85 -6.26 -7.98
CA PRO A 232 20.30 -5.42 -9.09
C PRO A 232 19.27 -5.40 -10.23
N ASP A 233 19.13 -4.24 -10.87
CA ASP A 233 18.24 -4.01 -12.01
C ASP A 233 16.71 -4.11 -11.72
N GLU A 234 16.32 -4.32 -10.46
CA GLU A 234 14.91 -4.25 -10.02
C GLU A 234 14.42 -2.81 -9.76
N GLY A 235 13.09 -2.66 -9.74
CA GLY A 235 12.40 -1.41 -9.39
C GLY A 235 11.44 -0.93 -10.47
N ALA A 236 11.30 -1.70 -11.55
CA ALA A 236 10.25 -1.52 -12.54
C ALA A 236 8.97 -2.29 -12.17
N LEU A 237 9.03 -3.12 -11.11
CA LEU A 237 8.00 -4.07 -10.69
C LEU A 237 7.64 -5.04 -11.84
N GLY A 238 8.69 -5.54 -12.50
CA GLY A 238 8.57 -6.61 -13.48
C GLY A 238 8.05 -7.91 -12.87
N GLN A 239 7.73 -8.88 -13.73
CA GLN A 239 7.26 -10.21 -13.28
C GLN A 239 8.34 -10.97 -12.50
N ASP A 240 9.60 -10.72 -12.83
CA ASP A 240 10.78 -11.33 -12.20
C ASP A 240 11.31 -10.50 -11.02
N ASP A 241 10.74 -9.32 -10.74
CA ASP A 241 11.11 -8.52 -9.57
C ASP A 241 10.46 -9.15 -8.33
N LEU A 242 11.29 -9.62 -7.39
CA LEU A 242 10.88 -10.37 -6.21
C LEU A 242 11.12 -9.58 -4.93
N MET A 243 10.30 -9.83 -3.91
CA MET A 243 10.45 -9.17 -2.61
C MET A 243 11.57 -9.83 -1.81
N ASP A 244 12.52 -9.03 -1.31
CA ASP A 244 13.62 -9.45 -0.45
C ASP A 244 13.31 -9.37 1.05
N LEU A 245 12.37 -8.51 1.42
CA LEU A 245 11.93 -8.29 2.80
C LEU A 245 10.41 -8.11 2.87
N ALA A 246 9.85 -8.37 4.04
CA ALA A 246 8.43 -8.25 4.28
C ALA A 246 8.05 -6.77 4.51
N VAL A 247 6.99 -6.31 3.85
CA VAL A 247 6.46 -4.95 4.00
C VAL A 247 5.06 -4.95 4.60
N GLY A 248 4.76 -3.97 5.43
CA GLY A 248 3.43 -3.71 5.94
C GLY A 248 3.16 -2.22 6.12
N ARG A 249 1.90 -1.82 6.04
CA ARG A 249 1.48 -0.42 6.19
C ARG A 249 0.52 -0.22 7.35
N ILE A 250 0.75 0.80 8.17
CA ILE A 250 -0.21 1.29 9.17
C ILE A 250 -0.93 2.50 8.57
N LEU A 251 -2.19 2.32 8.19
CA LEU A 251 -3.04 3.39 7.66
C LEU A 251 -3.50 4.29 8.81
N ALA A 252 -3.00 5.53 8.83
CA ALA A 252 -3.38 6.53 9.82
C ALA A 252 -3.10 7.95 9.32
N ASP A 253 -4.10 8.82 9.47
CA ASP A 253 -4.06 10.19 8.96
C ASP A 253 -3.74 11.23 10.03
N SER A 254 -3.75 10.80 11.28
CA SER A 254 -3.58 11.68 12.42
C SER A 254 -2.91 10.95 13.59
N PRO A 255 -2.30 11.69 14.53
CA PRO A 255 -1.76 11.10 15.74
C PRO A 255 -2.81 10.32 16.54
N GLN A 256 -4.08 10.77 16.54
CA GLN A 256 -5.17 10.10 17.23
C GLN A 256 -5.51 8.75 16.58
N GLN A 257 -5.61 8.70 15.26
CA GLN A 257 -5.89 7.45 14.56
C GLN A 257 -4.73 6.48 14.67
N ALA A 258 -3.48 6.96 14.55
CA ALA A 258 -2.29 6.15 14.80
C ALA A 258 -2.29 5.57 16.22
N ASN A 259 -2.65 6.38 17.23
CA ASN A 259 -2.80 5.93 18.61
C ASN A 259 -3.81 4.79 18.75
N GLN A 260 -4.96 4.89 18.08
CA GLN A 260 -5.98 3.84 18.07
C GLN A 260 -5.47 2.55 17.43
N MET A 261 -4.82 2.65 16.26
CA MET A 261 -4.29 1.49 15.52
C MET A 261 -3.18 0.78 16.29
N ILE A 262 -2.24 1.54 16.83
CA ILE A 262 -1.15 0.98 17.64
C ILE A 262 -1.68 0.39 18.94
N SER A 263 -2.69 1.01 19.57
CA SER A 263 -3.31 0.41 20.76
C SER A 263 -4.02 -0.90 20.44
N LYS A 264 -4.68 -1.00 19.27
CA LYS A 264 -5.30 -2.24 18.80
C LYS A 264 -4.26 -3.33 18.53
N ILE A 265 -3.18 -3.00 17.83
CA ILE A 265 -2.05 -3.91 17.55
C ILE A 265 -1.40 -4.38 18.84
N LEU A 266 -1.07 -3.48 19.77
CA LEU A 266 -0.46 -3.86 21.05
C LEU A 266 -1.42 -4.67 21.94
N GLY A 267 -2.73 -4.42 21.82
CA GLY A 267 -3.79 -5.20 22.46
C GLY A 267 -3.79 -6.67 22.05
N TYR A 268 -3.45 -6.98 20.79
CA TYR A 268 -3.35 -8.36 20.28
C TYR A 268 -2.34 -9.22 21.04
N TYR A 269 -1.25 -8.59 21.52
CA TYR A 269 -0.18 -9.26 22.25
C TYR A 269 -0.44 -9.41 23.76
N GLN A 270 -1.47 -8.74 24.30
CA GLN A 270 -1.78 -8.78 25.73
C GLN A 270 -2.33 -10.13 26.18
N GLU A 271 -2.25 -10.40 27.49
CA GLU A 271 -2.76 -11.62 28.09
C GLU A 271 -4.29 -11.73 27.97
N GLU A 272 -4.99 -10.60 28.07
CA GLU A 272 -6.45 -10.49 27.92
C GLU A 272 -6.93 -10.87 26.52
N ALA A 273 -6.05 -10.82 25.52
CA ALA A 273 -6.32 -11.27 24.16
C ALA A 273 -6.12 -12.78 23.98
N ARG A 274 -5.82 -13.55 25.03
CA ARG A 274 -5.77 -15.01 24.96
C ARG A 274 -7.17 -15.60 25.06
N GLY A 275 -7.52 -16.50 24.15
CA GLY A 275 -8.81 -17.18 24.18
C GLY A 275 -8.98 -18.18 23.05
N ARG A 276 -10.14 -18.87 23.06
CA ARG A 276 -10.48 -19.91 22.09
C ARG A 276 -10.50 -19.42 20.64
N TRP A 277 -10.75 -18.12 20.45
CA TRP A 277 -10.75 -17.48 19.14
C TRP A 277 -9.44 -17.71 18.36
N ARG A 278 -8.30 -17.86 19.06
CA ARG A 278 -6.98 -18.16 18.47
C ARG A 278 -6.89 -19.52 17.78
N ASN A 279 -7.90 -20.37 17.92
CA ASN A 279 -8.02 -21.65 17.23
C ASN A 279 -9.14 -21.63 16.17
N THR A 280 -9.86 -20.53 15.97
CA THR A 280 -11.01 -20.49 15.05
C THR A 280 -10.64 -19.83 13.74
N LEU A 281 -10.91 -20.49 12.61
CA LEU A 281 -10.77 -19.95 11.26
C LEU A 281 -12.15 -19.88 10.60
N VAL A 282 -12.49 -18.73 10.02
CA VAL A 282 -13.78 -18.50 9.37
C VAL A 282 -13.57 -18.27 7.89
N PHE A 283 -14.24 -19.05 7.05
CA PHE A 283 -14.21 -18.94 5.60
C PHE A 283 -15.57 -18.49 5.12
N VAL A 284 -15.60 -17.40 4.34
CA VAL A 284 -16.82 -16.82 3.79
C VAL A 284 -16.68 -16.76 2.27
N SER A 285 -17.59 -17.37 1.52
CA SER A 285 -17.57 -17.29 0.07
C SER A 285 -18.74 -16.48 -0.46
N ASP A 286 -18.52 -15.82 -1.57
CA ASP A 286 -19.60 -15.28 -2.39
C ASP A 286 -20.51 -16.38 -2.95
N ASP A 287 -21.65 -16.00 -3.52
CA ASP A 287 -22.54 -16.93 -4.19
C ASP A 287 -21.94 -17.48 -5.50
N ALA A 288 -22.56 -18.52 -6.04
CA ALA A 288 -22.05 -19.28 -7.18
C ALA A 288 -22.67 -18.86 -8.52
N ASP A 289 -23.12 -17.60 -8.62
CA ASP A 289 -23.81 -17.05 -9.78
C ASP A 289 -22.88 -16.95 -11.01
N ASP A 290 -23.48 -16.94 -12.20
CA ASP A 290 -22.79 -16.67 -13.50
C ASP A 290 -21.46 -17.40 -13.79
N GLY A 291 -21.25 -18.59 -13.21
CA GLY A 291 -20.03 -19.39 -13.44
C GLY A 291 -19.00 -19.33 -12.30
N ASP A 292 -19.35 -18.68 -11.20
CA ASP A 292 -18.47 -18.46 -10.06
C ASP A 292 -18.49 -19.57 -9.00
N GLN A 293 -18.99 -20.76 -9.36
CA GLN A 293 -18.97 -21.94 -8.48
C GLN A 293 -17.55 -22.27 -7.98
N GLY A 294 -16.53 -21.91 -8.75
CA GLY A 294 -15.12 -22.05 -8.38
C GLY A 294 -14.72 -21.28 -7.13
N LEU A 295 -15.40 -20.17 -6.80
CA LEU A 295 -15.16 -19.39 -5.58
C LEU A 295 -15.45 -20.24 -4.34
N GLN A 296 -16.62 -20.87 -4.29
CA GLN A 296 -17.02 -21.69 -3.15
C GLN A 296 -16.23 -22.99 -3.09
N PHE A 297 -16.12 -23.71 -4.21
CA PHE A 297 -15.40 -24.99 -4.23
C PHE A 297 -13.92 -24.82 -3.90
N GLY A 298 -13.28 -23.75 -4.41
CA GLY A 298 -11.89 -23.43 -4.12
C GLY A 298 -11.68 -23.10 -2.64
N LEU A 299 -12.55 -22.26 -2.06
CA LEU A 299 -12.45 -21.87 -0.65
C LEU A 299 -12.78 -23.03 0.31
N ASP A 300 -13.77 -23.85 -0.04
CA ASP A 300 -14.16 -25.04 0.73
C ASP A 300 -13.03 -26.08 0.79
N ALA A 301 -12.40 -26.37 -0.36
CA ALA A 301 -11.26 -27.27 -0.46
C ALA A 301 -10.01 -26.72 0.24
N LEU A 302 -9.80 -25.40 0.21
CA LEU A 302 -8.73 -24.75 0.94
C LEU A 302 -8.89 -24.93 2.45
N ALA A 303 -10.12 -24.75 2.95
CA ALA A 303 -10.43 -24.98 4.36
C ALA A 303 -10.17 -26.45 4.76
N ASP A 304 -10.59 -27.42 3.95
CA ASP A 304 -10.30 -28.85 4.20
C ASP A 304 -8.80 -29.17 4.21
N THR A 305 -8.04 -28.50 3.34
CA THR A 305 -6.58 -28.63 3.30
C THR A 305 -5.95 -28.10 4.60
N ILE A 306 -6.40 -26.94 5.08
CA ILE A 306 -5.94 -26.39 6.37
C ILE A 306 -6.29 -27.34 7.52
N GLU A 307 -7.50 -27.91 7.53
CA GLU A 307 -7.91 -28.89 8.56
C GLU A 307 -6.98 -30.10 8.59
N THR A 308 -6.62 -30.60 7.41
CA THR A 308 -5.75 -31.76 7.26
C THR A 308 -4.32 -31.46 7.72
N GLU A 309 -3.77 -30.31 7.32
CA GLU A 309 -2.39 -29.91 7.65
C GLU A 309 -2.24 -29.41 9.09
N ARG A 310 -3.33 -28.87 9.67
CA ARG A 310 -3.37 -28.23 10.99
C ARG A 310 -4.67 -28.57 11.74
N PRO A 311 -4.86 -29.84 12.17
CA PRO A 311 -6.12 -30.35 12.73
C PRO A 311 -6.52 -29.79 14.10
N PHE A 312 -5.73 -28.87 14.66
CA PHE A 312 -6.04 -28.19 15.92
C PHE A 312 -6.82 -26.87 15.72
N PHE A 313 -7.05 -26.44 14.47
CA PHE A 313 -7.94 -25.34 14.16
C PHE A 313 -9.40 -25.83 14.07
N ASN A 314 -10.32 -25.00 14.56
CA ASN A 314 -11.75 -25.15 14.36
C ASN A 314 -12.15 -24.32 13.15
N ILE A 315 -12.68 -24.97 12.12
CA ILE A 315 -13.06 -24.31 10.87
C ILE A 315 -14.56 -24.07 10.86
N THR A 316 -14.94 -22.84 10.50
CA THR A 316 -16.31 -22.44 10.23
C THR A 316 -16.41 -22.01 8.78
N LYS A 317 -17.29 -22.65 8.00
CA LYS A 317 -17.53 -22.31 6.60
C LYS A 317 -18.91 -21.66 6.45
N ILE A 318 -18.95 -20.49 5.82
CA ILE A 318 -20.14 -19.68 5.56
C ILE A 318 -20.22 -19.47 4.06
N HIS A 319 -20.86 -20.39 3.35
CA HIS A 319 -21.09 -20.27 1.91
C HIS A 319 -22.43 -19.58 1.67
N SER A 320 -22.46 -18.51 0.87
CA SER A 320 -23.68 -17.75 0.60
C SER A 320 -24.86 -18.61 0.16
N ASP A 321 -24.62 -19.59 -0.71
CA ASP A 321 -25.66 -20.52 -1.20
C ASP A 321 -26.18 -21.53 -0.17
N SER A 322 -25.57 -21.59 1.02
CA SER A 322 -26.13 -22.32 2.16
C SER A 322 -27.23 -21.52 2.88
N PHE A 323 -27.46 -20.27 2.49
CA PHE A 323 -28.47 -19.37 3.05
C PHE A 323 -29.50 -18.98 2.00
N VAL A 324 -30.68 -18.55 2.44
CA VAL A 324 -31.73 -18.05 1.55
C VAL A 324 -31.38 -16.62 1.13
N GLN A 325 -31.34 -16.37 -0.17
CA GLN A 325 -31.20 -15.04 -0.76
C GLN A 325 -32.54 -14.29 -0.63
N ASP A 326 -32.48 -13.06 -0.13
CA ASP A 326 -33.64 -12.18 0.01
C ASP A 326 -33.67 -11.18 -1.16
N SER A 327 -34.65 -11.32 -2.05
CA SER A 327 -34.83 -10.39 -3.18
C SER A 327 -35.64 -9.16 -2.82
N SER A 328 -35.13 -7.99 -3.18
CA SER A 328 -35.81 -6.70 -2.96
C SER A 328 -35.68 -5.77 -4.17
N PRO A 329 -36.53 -4.72 -4.32
CA PRO A 329 -36.33 -3.70 -5.35
C PRO A 329 -34.97 -2.98 -5.28
N GLY A 330 -34.29 -3.05 -4.13
CA GLY A 330 -32.95 -2.49 -3.95
C GLY A 330 -31.81 -3.46 -4.30
N GLY A 331 -32.10 -4.62 -4.90
CA GLY A 331 -31.16 -5.71 -5.19
C GLY A 331 -31.27 -6.88 -4.21
N ASP A 332 -30.66 -8.00 -4.58
CA ASP A 332 -30.61 -9.23 -3.78
C ASP A 332 -29.66 -9.10 -2.59
N ARG A 333 -29.95 -9.82 -1.50
CA ARG A 333 -29.20 -9.72 -0.24
C ARG A 333 -29.04 -11.09 0.41
N TYR A 334 -27.99 -11.22 1.21
CA TYR A 334 -27.84 -12.32 2.17
C TYR A 334 -27.78 -11.85 3.64
N PRO A 335 -28.91 -11.40 4.24
CA PRO A 335 -28.89 -10.90 5.63
C PRO A 335 -28.43 -11.94 6.65
N ARG A 336 -28.68 -13.23 6.38
CA ARG A 336 -28.24 -14.33 7.26
C ARG A 336 -26.75 -14.63 7.15
N VAL A 337 -26.14 -14.44 5.97
CA VAL A 337 -24.67 -14.54 5.82
C VAL A 337 -24.01 -13.41 6.59
N ASN A 338 -24.52 -12.18 6.44
CA ASN A 338 -24.11 -11.02 7.23
C ASN A 338 -24.19 -11.28 8.74
N GLN A 339 -25.31 -11.81 9.21
CA GLN A 339 -25.46 -12.13 10.63
C GLN A 339 -24.46 -13.20 11.07
N ALA A 340 -24.32 -14.30 10.33
CA ALA A 340 -23.39 -15.36 10.67
C ALA A 340 -21.93 -14.89 10.70
N MET A 341 -21.54 -14.04 9.74
CA MET A 341 -20.20 -13.46 9.65
C MET A 341 -19.92 -12.52 10.81
N ARG A 342 -20.85 -11.59 11.13
CA ARG A 342 -20.71 -10.70 12.30
C ARG A 342 -20.64 -11.49 13.60
N ASP A 343 -21.53 -12.46 13.80
CA ASP A 343 -21.54 -13.30 15.00
C ASP A 343 -20.21 -14.06 15.16
N ALA A 344 -19.65 -14.60 14.07
CA ALA A 344 -18.37 -15.28 14.10
C ALA A 344 -17.21 -14.33 14.45
N ILE A 345 -17.21 -13.11 13.93
CA ILE A 345 -16.21 -12.08 14.23
C ILE A 345 -16.31 -11.63 15.70
N GLU A 346 -17.52 -11.35 16.20
CA GLU A 346 -17.75 -10.86 17.57
C GLU A 346 -17.50 -11.93 18.64
N VAL A 347 -17.79 -13.20 18.34
CA VAL A 347 -17.37 -14.33 19.19
C VAL A 347 -15.84 -14.45 19.19
N GLY A 348 -15.23 -14.23 18.03
CA GLY A 348 -13.78 -14.14 17.82
C GLY A 348 -13.26 -15.24 16.90
N ALA A 349 -12.50 -14.82 15.90
CA ALA A 349 -11.78 -15.68 14.96
C ALA A 349 -10.31 -15.26 14.87
N LEU A 350 -9.40 -16.21 14.72
CA LEU A 350 -7.98 -15.92 14.47
C LEU A 350 -7.81 -15.29 13.09
N MET A 351 -8.50 -15.85 12.11
CA MET A 351 -8.53 -15.36 10.74
C MET A 351 -9.93 -15.52 10.15
N VAL A 352 -10.32 -14.50 9.40
CA VAL A 352 -11.51 -14.49 8.54
C VAL A 352 -11.00 -14.39 7.10
N ASN A 353 -11.29 -15.39 6.27
CA ASN A 353 -10.94 -15.39 4.86
C ASN A 353 -12.20 -15.31 4.02
N TYR A 354 -12.35 -14.18 3.31
CA TYR A 354 -13.38 -14.01 2.32
C TYR A 354 -12.82 -14.20 0.91
N PHE A 355 -13.54 -14.97 0.09
CA PHE A 355 -13.21 -15.12 -1.33
C PHE A 355 -14.46 -14.98 -2.23
N GLY A 356 -14.37 -14.02 -3.15
CA GLY A 356 -15.36 -13.73 -4.18
C GLY A 356 -15.35 -12.27 -4.59
N HIS A 357 -16.48 -11.68 -5.00
CA HIS A 357 -16.52 -10.29 -5.45
C HIS A 357 -16.37 -9.29 -4.31
N GLY A 358 -15.92 -8.09 -4.64
CA GLY A 358 -15.68 -7.05 -3.64
C GLY A 358 -15.57 -5.69 -4.28
N GLY A 359 -15.60 -4.68 -3.43
CA GLY A 359 -15.31 -3.32 -3.80
C GLY A 359 -15.13 -2.42 -2.59
N GLU A 360 -15.00 -1.13 -2.87
CA GLU A 360 -14.70 -0.11 -1.86
C GLU A 360 -15.77 -0.01 -0.75
N ASP A 361 -17.02 -0.45 -1.00
CA ASP A 361 -18.14 -0.33 -0.06
C ASP A 361 -18.45 -1.61 0.74
N GLY A 362 -17.91 -2.77 0.35
CA GLY A 362 -18.22 -4.06 0.96
C GLY A 362 -17.83 -5.26 0.11
N LEU A 363 -18.30 -6.44 0.52
CA LEU A 363 -18.09 -7.72 -0.14
C LEU A 363 -19.37 -8.17 -0.85
N ALA A 364 -19.24 -8.88 -1.98
CA ALA A 364 -20.35 -9.35 -2.83
C ALA A 364 -21.29 -8.24 -3.37
N ALA A 365 -22.04 -8.53 -4.44
CA ALA A 365 -23.08 -7.60 -4.91
C ALA A 365 -24.29 -7.57 -3.96
N GLU A 366 -24.42 -8.61 -3.14
CA GLU A 366 -25.48 -8.89 -2.18
C GLU A 366 -25.24 -8.20 -0.83
N ARG A 367 -24.26 -7.29 -0.78
CA ARG A 367 -23.92 -6.44 0.38
C ARG A 367 -23.57 -7.26 1.61
N ILE A 368 -22.53 -8.07 1.51
CA ILE A 368 -21.94 -8.79 2.63
C ILE A 368 -20.88 -7.87 3.27
N PHE A 369 -20.97 -7.66 4.58
CA PHE A 369 -19.96 -6.96 5.39
C PHE A 369 -19.54 -5.59 4.81
N GLU A 370 -20.49 -4.66 4.81
CA GLU A 370 -20.31 -3.30 4.29
C GLU A 370 -19.48 -2.42 5.24
N LYS A 371 -19.23 -1.17 4.83
CA LYS A 371 -18.61 -0.14 5.69
C LYS A 371 -19.25 -0.03 7.07
N THR A 372 -20.59 -0.03 7.12
CA THR A 372 -21.33 0.07 8.38
C THR A 372 -21.06 -1.13 9.29
N ASP A 373 -21.05 -2.35 8.75
CA ASP A 373 -20.70 -3.55 9.51
C ASP A 373 -19.28 -3.43 10.07
N SER A 374 -18.33 -2.99 9.25
CA SER A 374 -16.93 -2.80 9.63
C SER A 374 -16.75 -1.82 10.79
N GLN A 375 -17.58 -0.77 10.85
CA GLN A 375 -17.58 0.25 11.91
C GLN A 375 -18.32 -0.20 13.18
N GLU A 376 -19.33 -1.06 13.05
CA GLU A 376 -20.23 -1.44 14.15
C GLU A 376 -19.79 -2.69 14.91
N ILE A 377 -19.06 -3.61 14.27
CA ILE A 377 -18.61 -4.85 14.94
C ILE A 377 -17.75 -4.56 16.17
N ASN A 378 -17.92 -5.41 17.20
CA ASN A 378 -17.20 -5.27 18.46
C ASN A 378 -16.58 -6.60 18.91
N ASN A 379 -15.27 -6.70 18.74
CA ASN A 379 -14.46 -7.87 19.07
C ASN A 379 -13.16 -7.46 19.80
N ILE A 380 -13.28 -6.57 20.79
CA ILE A 380 -12.15 -6.17 21.66
C ILE A 380 -11.38 -7.41 22.15
N CYS A 381 -10.05 -7.33 22.08
CA CYS A 381 -9.10 -8.40 22.42
C CYS A 381 -9.20 -9.67 21.55
N ARG A 382 -9.97 -9.64 20.46
CA ARG A 382 -10.23 -10.75 19.54
C ARG A 382 -10.18 -10.29 18.08
N ASN A 383 -9.32 -9.30 17.82
CA ASN A 383 -9.11 -8.73 16.50
C ASN A 383 -8.43 -9.76 15.60
N ASN A 384 -9.01 -10.00 14.42
CA ASN A 384 -8.60 -11.09 13.52
C ASN A 384 -7.60 -10.60 12.45
N LEU A 385 -6.93 -11.55 11.80
CA LEU A 385 -6.42 -11.32 10.45
C LEU A 385 -7.59 -11.42 9.47
N PHE A 386 -7.84 -10.39 8.67
CA PHE A 386 -8.89 -10.40 7.67
C PHE A 386 -8.27 -10.53 6.27
N VAL A 387 -8.61 -11.60 5.55
CA VAL A 387 -8.07 -11.91 4.23
C VAL A 387 -9.16 -11.65 3.19
N THR A 388 -8.89 -10.71 2.28
CA THR A 388 -9.78 -10.26 1.21
C THR A 388 -8.99 -10.10 -0.08
N ILE A 389 -8.59 -11.23 -0.69
CA ILE A 389 -7.96 -11.23 -2.02
C ILE A 389 -9.07 -11.14 -3.08
N THR A 390 -9.74 -9.98 -3.11
CA THR A 390 -10.87 -9.65 -3.98
C THR A 390 -10.58 -8.34 -4.74
N CYS A 391 -11.55 -7.67 -5.36
CA CYS A 391 -11.33 -6.36 -6.00
C CYS A 391 -11.46 -5.22 -4.98
N GLU A 392 -10.48 -4.30 -4.96
CA GLU A 392 -10.59 -2.93 -4.40
C GLU A 392 -11.11 -2.77 -2.95
N TYR A 393 -11.07 -3.81 -2.12
CA TYR A 393 -11.66 -3.76 -0.77
C TYR A 393 -10.95 -2.76 0.16
N THR A 394 -9.68 -2.46 -0.10
CA THR A 394 -8.88 -1.51 0.69
C THR A 394 -8.11 -0.57 -0.22
N ARG A 395 -8.82 0.12 -1.11
CA ARG A 395 -8.27 1.15 -2.01
C ARG A 395 -7.95 2.45 -1.25
N PHE A 396 -6.90 2.40 -0.45
CA PHE A 396 -6.52 3.51 0.44
C PHE A 396 -5.87 4.70 -0.26
N ASP A 397 -5.46 4.59 -1.53
CA ASP A 397 -4.87 5.72 -2.27
C ASP A 397 -5.89 6.73 -2.82
N ASN A 398 -7.16 6.65 -2.40
CA ASN A 398 -8.22 7.57 -2.80
C ASN A 398 -8.75 8.36 -1.59
N PRO A 399 -8.20 9.57 -1.32
CA PRO A 399 -8.56 10.35 -0.14
C PRO A 399 -10.04 10.75 -0.06
N GLU A 400 -10.72 10.78 -1.21
CA GLU A 400 -12.13 11.17 -1.29
C GLU A 400 -13.09 10.02 -0.95
N ARG A 401 -12.59 8.77 -0.86
CA ARG A 401 -13.43 7.58 -0.67
C ARG A 401 -12.78 6.54 0.24
N PRO A 402 -12.82 6.74 1.56
CA PRO A 402 -12.51 5.70 2.52
C PRO A 402 -13.29 4.41 2.25
N THR A 403 -12.62 3.26 2.33
CA THR A 403 -13.15 1.95 1.96
C THR A 403 -13.64 1.12 3.16
N ALA A 404 -14.38 0.05 2.90
CA ALA A 404 -14.80 -0.91 3.93
C ALA A 404 -13.60 -1.57 4.64
N GLY A 405 -12.55 -1.92 3.89
CA GLY A 405 -11.33 -2.45 4.47
C GLY A 405 -10.60 -1.44 5.37
N GLU A 406 -10.53 -0.17 4.98
CA GLU A 406 -9.99 0.88 5.84
C GLU A 406 -10.81 1.02 7.13
N PHE A 407 -12.14 1.05 7.06
CA PHE A 407 -12.97 1.10 8.28
C PHE A 407 -12.83 -0.15 9.15
N ASN A 408 -12.66 -1.34 8.57
CA ASN A 408 -12.41 -2.57 9.31
C ASN A 408 -11.07 -2.49 10.06
N PHE A 409 -10.03 -1.94 9.43
CA PHE A 409 -8.77 -1.65 10.10
C PHE A 409 -8.89 -0.50 11.10
N TRP A 410 -9.65 0.56 10.82
CA TRP A 410 -9.76 1.75 11.66
C TRP A 410 -10.72 1.63 12.85
N ASN A 411 -11.53 0.57 12.93
CA ASN A 411 -12.42 0.36 14.06
C ASN A 411 -11.61 0.22 15.38
N PRO A 412 -11.73 1.16 16.34
CA PRO A 412 -10.93 1.13 17.57
C PRO A 412 -11.46 0.12 18.60
N THR A 413 -12.70 -0.35 18.45
CA THR A 413 -13.38 -1.28 19.36
C THR A 413 -13.61 -2.66 18.76
N GLY A 414 -13.09 -2.90 17.56
CA GLY A 414 -13.25 -4.18 16.86
C GLY A 414 -12.51 -4.20 15.53
N GLY A 415 -13.05 -4.99 14.61
CA GLY A 415 -12.49 -5.20 13.29
C GLY A 415 -11.25 -6.08 13.28
N ALA A 416 -10.47 -5.89 12.22
CA ALA A 416 -9.24 -6.62 12.00
C ALA A 416 -8.07 -5.96 12.75
N VAL A 417 -7.11 -6.75 13.21
CA VAL A 417 -5.81 -6.24 13.67
C VAL A 417 -4.88 -5.96 12.49
N SER A 418 -5.08 -6.71 11.40
CA SER A 418 -4.31 -6.62 10.16
C SER A 418 -5.14 -7.17 9.00
N LEU A 419 -4.83 -6.72 7.78
CA LEU A 419 -5.47 -7.18 6.56
C LEU A 419 -4.44 -7.80 5.61
N VAL A 420 -4.83 -8.84 4.89
CA VAL A 420 -4.24 -9.21 3.60
C VAL A 420 -5.30 -8.96 2.55
N THR A 421 -5.14 -7.89 1.78
CA THR A 421 -6.22 -7.27 1.01
C THR A 421 -5.71 -6.75 -0.33
N THR A 422 -6.57 -6.15 -1.13
CA THR A 422 -6.22 -5.57 -2.43
C THR A 422 -6.65 -4.12 -2.56
N THR A 423 -5.94 -3.39 -3.41
CA THR A 423 -6.19 -1.97 -3.71
C THR A 423 -6.79 -1.75 -5.10
N ARG A 424 -6.80 -2.78 -5.96
CA ARG A 424 -7.24 -2.75 -7.36
C ARG A 424 -7.94 -4.05 -7.75
N GLN A 425 -8.38 -4.14 -9.00
CA GLN A 425 -8.99 -5.35 -9.52
C GLN A 425 -7.97 -6.48 -9.63
N ILE A 426 -8.43 -7.70 -9.36
CA ILE A 426 -7.61 -8.91 -9.46
C ILE A 426 -8.43 -10.00 -10.17
N PHE A 427 -7.77 -10.81 -11.01
CA PHE A 427 -8.44 -11.94 -11.63
C PHE A 427 -8.72 -13.03 -10.61
N VAL A 428 -9.89 -13.67 -10.71
CA VAL A 428 -10.32 -14.75 -9.80
C VAL A 428 -9.28 -15.88 -9.73
N SER A 429 -8.68 -16.27 -10.86
CA SER A 429 -7.64 -17.30 -10.92
C SER A 429 -6.40 -16.95 -10.08
N VAL A 430 -6.02 -15.68 -10.06
CA VAL A 430 -4.89 -15.16 -9.28
C VAL A 430 -5.28 -15.11 -7.81
N GLY A 431 -6.49 -14.62 -7.50
CA GLY A 431 -7.01 -14.61 -6.13
C GLY A 431 -7.09 -16.01 -5.51
N GLN A 432 -7.49 -17.01 -6.29
CA GLN A 432 -7.51 -18.41 -5.85
C GLN A 432 -6.09 -18.96 -5.61
N SER A 433 -5.18 -18.73 -6.56
CA SER A 433 -3.78 -19.17 -6.44
C SER A 433 -3.08 -18.50 -5.24
N ALA A 434 -3.28 -17.20 -5.06
CA ALA A 434 -2.74 -16.45 -3.95
C ALA A 434 -3.31 -16.92 -2.62
N ASN A 435 -4.61 -17.22 -2.51
CA ASN A 435 -5.21 -17.77 -1.30
C ASN A 435 -4.61 -19.13 -0.91
N GLN A 436 -4.41 -20.00 -1.89
CA GLN A 436 -3.83 -21.33 -1.67
C GLN A 436 -2.38 -21.22 -1.19
N VAL A 437 -1.54 -20.49 -1.93
CA VAL A 437 -0.12 -20.32 -1.58
C VAL A 437 0.02 -19.56 -0.26
N PHE A 438 -0.77 -18.51 -0.03
CA PHE A 438 -0.75 -17.76 1.22
C PHE A 438 -1.10 -18.63 2.43
N SER A 439 -2.10 -19.49 2.33
CA SER A 439 -2.45 -20.39 3.43
C SER A 439 -1.33 -21.40 3.72
N GLU A 440 -0.69 -21.95 2.68
CA GLU A 440 0.47 -22.82 2.83
C GLU A 440 1.63 -22.13 3.56
N GLN A 441 1.97 -20.90 3.16
CA GLN A 441 3.04 -20.12 3.79
C GLN A 441 2.66 -19.71 5.23
N LEU A 442 1.47 -19.15 5.42
CA LEU A 442 1.00 -18.61 6.71
C LEU A 442 0.90 -19.68 7.79
N PHE A 443 0.39 -20.86 7.44
CA PHE A 443 0.27 -21.99 8.36
C PHE A 443 1.48 -22.93 8.31
N ALA A 444 2.52 -22.54 7.56
CA ALA A 444 3.82 -23.19 7.49
C ALA A 444 3.73 -24.70 7.24
N TYR A 445 2.94 -25.15 6.25
CA TYR A 445 2.69 -26.58 6.02
C TYR A 445 3.98 -27.39 5.97
N GLY A 446 3.98 -28.56 6.62
CA GLY A 446 5.19 -29.40 6.77
C GLY A 446 6.30 -28.84 7.66
N LEU A 447 6.19 -27.61 8.16
CA LEU A 447 7.16 -26.97 9.07
C LEU A 447 6.55 -26.78 10.48
N SER A 448 7.39 -26.38 11.43
CA SER A 448 7.01 -26.14 12.84
C SER A 448 7.08 -24.68 13.27
N GLU A 449 7.91 -23.88 12.59
CA GLU A 449 8.05 -22.45 12.85
C GLU A 449 7.14 -21.66 11.90
N TYR A 450 6.27 -20.83 12.46
CA TYR A 450 5.38 -19.97 11.70
C TYR A 450 6.08 -18.67 11.30
N PRO A 451 5.95 -18.21 10.04
CA PRO A 451 6.39 -16.90 9.64
C PRO A 451 5.52 -15.80 10.25
N THR A 452 5.93 -14.53 10.10
CA THR A 452 5.01 -13.40 10.24
C THR A 452 3.98 -13.41 9.10
N ILE A 453 2.89 -12.69 9.28
CA ILE A 453 1.83 -12.60 8.25
C ILE A 453 2.41 -11.96 6.98
N ALA A 454 3.25 -10.93 7.14
CA ALA A 454 3.87 -10.23 6.02
C ALA A 454 4.97 -11.07 5.33
N GLU A 455 5.73 -11.88 6.07
CA GLU A 455 6.67 -12.86 5.48
C GLU A 455 5.93 -13.89 4.63
N ALA A 456 4.80 -14.43 5.14
CA ALA A 456 3.97 -15.35 4.38
C ALA A 456 3.43 -14.70 3.09
N LEU A 457 3.02 -13.42 3.16
CA LEU A 457 2.58 -12.69 1.98
C LEU A 457 3.72 -12.44 0.99
N ALA A 458 4.91 -12.04 1.46
CA ALA A 458 6.07 -11.84 0.59
C ALA A 458 6.44 -13.13 -0.16
N ALA A 459 6.50 -14.27 0.55
CA ALA A 459 6.73 -15.58 -0.07
C ALA A 459 5.63 -15.96 -1.07
N THR A 460 4.37 -15.60 -0.78
CA THR A 460 3.23 -15.81 -1.69
C THR A 460 3.38 -15.01 -2.97
N LYS A 461 3.73 -13.73 -2.86
CA LYS A 461 3.87 -12.81 -4.00
C LYS A 461 5.11 -13.12 -4.84
N ASN A 462 6.08 -13.83 -4.29
CA ASN A 462 7.24 -14.36 -5.01
C ASN A 462 6.96 -15.70 -5.72
N ASN A 463 5.82 -16.35 -5.44
CA ASN A 463 5.44 -17.55 -6.16
C ASN A 463 5.00 -17.19 -7.59
N VAL A 464 5.52 -17.92 -8.59
CA VAL A 464 5.26 -17.66 -10.01
C VAL A 464 3.78 -17.66 -10.39
N SER A 465 2.93 -18.44 -9.71
CA SER A 465 1.48 -18.43 -9.98
C SER A 465 0.82 -17.10 -9.60
N VAL A 466 1.46 -16.31 -8.75
CA VAL A 466 1.00 -15.01 -8.25
C VAL A 466 1.79 -13.86 -8.88
N SER A 467 3.13 -13.94 -8.88
CA SER A 467 4.00 -12.86 -9.37
C SER A 467 3.78 -12.54 -10.84
N ALA A 468 3.56 -13.56 -11.67
CA ALA A 468 3.38 -13.40 -13.11
C ALA A 468 2.03 -12.78 -13.51
N ASN A 469 1.07 -12.65 -12.58
CA ASN A 469 -0.32 -12.33 -12.89
C ASN A 469 -0.91 -11.24 -11.96
N ASN A 470 -0.33 -10.04 -11.95
CA ASN A 470 -0.86 -8.90 -11.19
C ASN A 470 -0.93 -9.09 -9.65
N GLY A 471 -0.12 -9.97 -9.07
CA GLY A 471 -0.06 -10.17 -7.60
C GLY A 471 0.40 -8.94 -6.80
N LYS A 472 0.92 -7.90 -7.47
CA LYS A 472 1.44 -6.67 -6.87
C LYS A 472 0.35 -5.79 -6.23
N VAL A 473 -0.92 -6.03 -6.58
CA VAL A 473 -2.10 -5.35 -5.98
C VAL A 473 -2.46 -5.86 -4.59
N ILE A 474 -1.85 -6.95 -4.12
CA ILE A 474 -2.12 -7.55 -2.81
C ILE A 474 -1.22 -6.87 -1.76
N PHE A 475 -1.82 -6.31 -0.71
CA PHE A 475 -1.16 -5.58 0.36
C PHE A 475 -1.31 -6.28 1.70
N TYR A 476 -0.33 -6.06 2.56
CA TYR A 476 -0.48 -6.30 3.99
C TYR A 476 -0.64 -4.96 4.73
N ILE A 477 -1.80 -4.78 5.37
CA ILE A 477 -2.09 -3.62 6.23
C ILE A 477 -1.95 -4.09 7.67
N GLY A 478 -0.97 -3.55 8.40
CA GLY A 478 -0.63 -3.98 9.75
C GLY A 478 0.87 -3.96 10.03
N ASP A 479 1.22 -4.49 11.19
CA ASP A 479 2.60 -4.63 11.67
C ASP A 479 3.29 -5.83 10.99
N PRO A 480 4.31 -5.65 10.12
CA PRO A 480 4.95 -6.73 9.37
C PRO A 480 5.72 -7.74 10.24
N ALA A 481 6.07 -7.36 11.48
CA ALA A 481 6.68 -8.28 12.43
C ALA A 481 5.63 -9.14 13.18
N MET A 482 4.34 -8.91 12.94
CA MET A 482 3.25 -9.65 13.60
C MET A 482 3.13 -11.08 13.07
N LYS A 483 3.18 -12.04 14.01
CA LYS A 483 2.77 -13.43 13.77
C LYS A 483 1.31 -13.62 14.12
N LEU A 484 0.64 -14.55 13.46
CA LEU A 484 -0.65 -15.05 13.95
C LEU A 484 -0.47 -15.57 15.38
N ALA A 485 -1.43 -15.26 16.24
CA ALA A 485 -1.49 -15.68 17.64
C ALA A 485 -1.85 -17.18 17.79
N ILE A 486 -1.25 -18.05 16.96
CA ILE A 486 -1.39 -19.50 17.05
C ILE A 486 -0.83 -19.94 18.42
N ALA A 487 -1.64 -20.69 19.17
CA ALA A 487 -1.23 -21.17 20.47
C ALA A 487 -0.03 -22.13 20.33
N LYS A 488 1.04 -21.87 21.10
CA LYS A 488 2.14 -22.84 21.22
C LYS A 488 1.60 -24.10 21.90
N PRO A 489 2.04 -25.30 21.47
CA PRO A 489 1.70 -26.52 22.17
C PRO A 489 2.25 -26.46 23.60
N ASP A 490 1.38 -26.35 24.61
CA ASP A 490 1.75 -26.49 26.02
C ASP A 490 0.84 -27.55 26.66
N ILE A 491 1.32 -28.80 26.67
CA ILE A 491 0.70 -29.88 27.43
C ILE A 491 1.50 -30.01 28.74
N ARG A 492 0.98 -29.44 29.81
CA ARG A 492 1.51 -29.66 31.17
C ARG A 492 0.75 -30.78 31.85
N LEU A 493 1.33 -31.97 31.89
CA LEU A 493 0.79 -33.09 32.66
C LEU A 493 1.00 -32.81 34.15
N THR A 494 -0.01 -32.24 34.82
CA THR A 494 0.11 -31.90 36.25
C THR A 494 -0.15 -33.11 37.15
N HIS A 495 -1.01 -34.05 36.72
CA HIS A 495 -1.41 -35.21 37.51
C HIS A 495 -1.69 -36.44 36.64
N VAL A 496 -1.44 -37.64 37.18
CA VAL A 496 -1.98 -38.91 36.67
C VAL A 496 -2.70 -39.59 37.82
N ASN A 497 -3.99 -39.90 37.65
CA ASN A 497 -4.80 -40.54 38.69
C ASN A 497 -4.68 -39.85 40.06
N VAL A 498 -4.84 -38.52 40.08
CA VAL A 498 -4.78 -37.67 41.29
C VAL A 498 -3.39 -37.54 41.92
N MET A 499 -2.37 -38.25 41.40
CA MET A 499 -0.99 -38.12 41.86
C MET A 499 -0.27 -37.02 41.08
N PRO A 500 0.28 -35.99 41.74
CA PRO A 500 1.06 -34.95 41.06
C PRO A 500 2.33 -35.55 40.45
N ILE A 501 2.64 -35.19 39.21
CA ILE A 501 3.89 -35.58 38.58
C ILE A 501 5.02 -34.77 39.22
N SER A 502 5.84 -35.45 40.01
CA SER A 502 6.95 -34.87 40.79
C SER A 502 8.27 -35.58 40.45
N GLY A 503 8.58 -35.68 39.16
CA GLY A 503 9.84 -36.21 38.64
C GLY A 503 10.32 -35.43 37.41
N PRO A 504 11.63 -35.42 37.11
CA PRO A 504 12.13 -34.82 35.89
C PRO A 504 11.57 -35.60 34.68
N ILE A 505 11.08 -34.86 33.68
CA ILE A 505 10.64 -35.40 32.40
C ILE A 505 11.87 -35.85 31.60
#